data_AF-B8C3T0-F1
#
_entry.id   AF-B8C3T0-F1
#
_cell.length_a   1.000
_cell.length_b   1.000
_cell.length_c   1.000
_cell.angle_alpha   90.00
_cell.angle_beta   90.00
_cell.angle_gamma   90.00
#
_symmetry.space_group_name_H-M   'P 1'
#
loop_
_entity.id
_entity.type
_entity.pdbx_description
1 polymer ?
#
loop_
_entity_poly.entity_id
_entity_poly.type
_entity_poly.pdbx_seq_one_letter_code
_entity_poly.pdbx_strand_id
1 'polypeptide(L)' 'CIDTNEGCEKWALDGECDINLAYMLEECKRSCKVCTNAEHSINDCRNQHSQCSQWAIGEGCNANTAYMKQKCAPACQSC' A
#
# COMPACT_ATOMS: atom_id res chain seq x y z
N CYS A 1 4.82 0.93 -9.43
CA CYS A 1 6.23 1.07 -9.03
C CYS A 1 7.00 -0.10 -9.63
N ILE A 2 8.01 0.17 -10.44
CA ILE A 2 8.72 -0.84 -11.25
C ILE A 2 10.21 -0.53 -11.25
N ASP A 3 11.00 -1.51 -11.67
CA ASP A 3 12.39 -1.31 -12.09
C ASP A 3 12.42 -1.17 -13.61
N THR A 4 13.15 -0.18 -14.11
CA THR A 4 13.31 0.11 -15.53
C THR A 4 14.66 -0.35 -16.08
N ASN A 5 15.60 -0.71 -15.20
CA ASN A 5 16.91 -1.24 -15.57
C ASN A 5 17.07 -2.71 -15.16
N GLU A 6 17.66 -3.52 -16.03
CA GLU A 6 17.94 -4.94 -15.77
C GLU A 6 18.97 -5.15 -14.65
N GLY A 7 19.85 -4.17 -14.40
CA GLY A 7 20.86 -4.19 -13.34
C GLY A 7 20.32 -3.95 -11.94
N CYS A 8 19.05 -3.53 -11.79
CA CYS A 8 18.50 -3.06 -10.53
C CYS A 8 18.57 -4.07 -9.38
N GLU A 9 18.36 -5.36 -9.63
CA GLU A 9 18.45 -6.40 -8.60
C GLU A 9 19.87 -6.50 -8.04
N LYS A 10 20.87 -6.57 -8.94
CA LYS A 10 22.28 -6.67 -8.56
C LYS A 10 22.73 -5.42 -7.79
N TRP A 11 22.44 -4.23 -8.31
CA TRP A 11 22.82 -2.97 -7.66
C TRP A 11 22.19 -2.80 -6.29
N ALA A 12 20.93 -3.21 -6.13
CA ALA A 12 20.29 -3.21 -4.82
C ALA A 12 21.00 -4.17 -3.83
N LEU A 13 21.46 -5.34 -4.29
CA LEU A 13 22.25 -6.27 -3.48
C LEU A 13 23.64 -5.72 -3.14
N ASP A 14 24.25 -4.97 -4.06
CA ASP A 14 25.55 -4.31 -3.88
C ASP A 14 25.48 -3.04 -3.00
N GLY A 15 24.27 -2.65 -2.54
CA GLY A 15 24.07 -1.52 -1.62
C GLY A 15 23.87 -0.16 -2.30
N GLU A 16 23.63 -0.12 -3.61
CA GLU A 16 23.44 1.12 -4.37
C GLU A 16 22.20 1.91 -3.91
N CYS A 17 21.22 1.26 -3.26
CA CYS A 17 20.08 1.96 -2.68
C CYS A 17 20.49 2.97 -1.60
N ASP A 18 21.61 2.77 -0.91
CA ASP A 18 22.12 3.67 0.12
C ASP A 18 23.21 4.61 -0.43
N ILE A 19 24.03 4.11 -1.36
CA ILE A 19 25.18 4.83 -1.93
C ILE A 19 24.75 5.78 -3.06
N ASN A 20 23.85 5.32 -3.92
CA ASN A 20 23.38 6.01 -5.12
C ASN A 20 21.86 6.07 -5.15
N LEU A 21 21.29 6.53 -4.03
CA LEU A 21 19.85 6.58 -3.82
C LEU A 21 19.13 7.34 -4.94
N ALA A 22 19.65 8.47 -5.42
CA ALA A 22 18.97 9.28 -6.45
C ALA A 22 18.74 8.50 -7.75
N TYR A 23 19.77 7.80 -8.25
CA TYR A 23 19.65 6.99 -9.46
C TYR A 23 18.77 5.77 -9.24
N MET A 24 18.96 5.08 -8.12
CA MET A 24 18.18 3.90 -7.78
C MET A 24 16.70 4.24 -7.55
N LEU A 25 16.39 5.45 -7.06
CA LEU A 25 15.02 5.95 -6.95
C LEU A 25 14.43 6.36 -8.29
N GLU A 26 15.19 6.63 -9.34
CA GLU A 26 14.63 6.82 -10.68
C GLU A 26 14.35 5.47 -11.33
N GLU A 27 15.35 4.60 -11.34
CA GLU A 27 15.39 3.41 -12.21
C GLU A 27 15.02 2.11 -11.50
N CYS A 28 15.20 2.05 -10.18
CA CYS A 28 15.21 0.79 -9.41
C CYS A 28 14.31 0.85 -8.15
N LYS A 29 13.19 1.59 -8.24
CA LYS A 29 12.29 1.85 -7.11
C LYS A 29 11.79 0.57 -6.44
N ARG A 30 11.58 -0.50 -7.21
CA ARG A 30 11.07 -1.76 -6.68
C ARG A 30 12.20 -2.58 -6.04
N SER A 31 13.37 -2.65 -6.65
CA SER A 31 14.55 -3.28 -6.06
C SER A 31 14.99 -2.62 -4.76
N CYS A 32 14.88 -1.28 -4.66
CA CYS A 32 15.15 -0.56 -3.40
C CYS A 32 14.00 -0.61 -2.39
N LYS A 33 12.91 -1.32 -2.69
CA LYS A 33 11.77 -1.50 -1.77
C LYS A 33 11.14 -0.19 -1.29
N VAL A 34 11.32 0.89 -2.05
CA VAL A 34 10.73 2.21 -1.75
C VAL A 34 9.35 2.36 -2.36
N CYS A 35 8.88 1.37 -3.11
CA CYS A 35 7.51 1.29 -3.54
C CYS A 35 6.59 1.32 -2.32
N THR A 36 6.00 2.47 -2.05
CA THR A 36 4.86 2.53 -1.14
C THR A 36 3.69 1.88 -1.86
N ASN A 37 3.32 0.69 -1.40
CA ASN A 37 2.00 0.16 -1.69
C ASN A 37 1.01 1.04 -0.93
N ALA A 38 0.59 2.16 -1.53
CA ALA A 38 -0.55 2.95 -1.04
C ALA A 38 -1.84 2.11 -0.89
N GLU A 39 -1.81 0.86 -1.37
CA GLU A 39 -2.90 -0.11 -1.29
C GLU A 39 -2.95 -0.92 0.02
N HIS A 40 -1.87 -1.06 0.78
CA HIS A 40 -1.88 -1.92 1.99
C HIS A 40 -0.97 -1.40 3.11
N SER A 41 -1.21 -0.19 3.57
CA SER A 41 -0.86 0.11 4.96
C SER A 41 -1.84 -0.66 5.85
N ILE A 42 -1.44 -1.85 6.28
CA ILE A 42 -2.18 -2.65 7.29
C ILE A 42 -2.41 -1.86 8.59
N ASN A 43 -1.64 -0.77 8.78
CA ASN A 43 -1.76 0.15 9.90
C ASN A 43 -2.63 1.38 9.62
N ASP A 44 -3.15 1.56 8.40
CA ASP A 44 -4.10 2.63 8.07
C ASP A 44 -5.54 2.14 8.26
N CYS A 45 -5.85 1.62 9.45
CA CYS A 45 -7.22 1.25 9.80
C CYS A 45 -8.05 2.51 10.06
N ARG A 46 -8.52 3.13 8.98
CA ARG A 46 -9.41 4.30 9.02
C ARG A 46 -10.57 4.13 8.05
N ASN A 47 -11.65 4.84 8.34
CA ASN A 47 -12.74 5.00 7.39
C ASN A 47 -12.30 5.94 6.26
N GLN A 48 -12.09 5.41 5.07
CA GLN A 48 -11.68 6.16 3.88
C GLN A 48 -12.87 6.89 3.22
N HIS A 49 -14.10 6.56 3.62
CA HIS A 49 -15.31 7.23 3.14
C HIS A 49 -16.12 7.85 4.29
N SER A 50 -16.67 9.04 4.07
CA SER A 50 -17.47 9.77 5.07
C SER A 50 -18.73 9.01 5.51
N GLN A 51 -19.26 8.15 4.63
CA GLN A 51 -20.44 7.32 4.90
C GLN A 51 -20.14 5.93 5.48
N CYS A 52 -18.87 5.59 5.78
CA CYS A 52 -18.54 4.27 6.32
C CYS A 52 -19.40 3.90 7.54
N SER A 53 -19.64 4.85 8.46
CA SER A 53 -20.50 4.61 9.64
C SER A 53 -21.96 4.33 9.25
N GLN A 54 -22.51 5.07 8.27
CA GLN A 54 -23.87 4.86 7.80
C GLN A 54 -24.04 3.51 7.11
N TRP A 55 -23.06 3.11 6.29
CA TRP A 55 -23.07 1.81 5.62
C TRP A 55 -22.89 0.65 6.59
N ALA A 56 -22.08 0.83 7.64
CA ALA A 56 -21.92 -0.16 8.69
C ALA A 56 -23.17 -0.35 9.56
N ILE A 57 -23.95 0.71 9.81
CA ILE A 57 -25.26 0.63 10.49
C ILE A 57 -26.28 -0.13 9.64
N GLY A 58 -26.19 -0.02 8.31
CA GLY A 58 -26.98 -0.82 7.39
C GLY A 58 -26.42 -2.23 7.21
N GLU A 59 -26.54 -2.75 6.00
CA GLU A 59 -26.05 -4.10 5.64
C GLU A 59 -24.62 -4.07 5.07
N GLY A 60 -23.91 -2.93 5.08
CA GLY A 60 -22.66 -2.75 4.35
C GLY A 60 -21.58 -3.76 4.71
N CYS A 61 -21.43 -4.09 6.00
CA CYS A 61 -20.44 -5.07 6.46
C CYS A 61 -20.73 -6.51 6.01
N ASN A 62 -21.99 -6.83 5.70
CA ASN A 62 -22.45 -8.16 5.29
C ASN A 62 -22.63 -8.27 3.76
N ALA A 63 -23.18 -7.24 3.13
CA ALA A 63 -23.46 -7.19 1.70
C ALA A 63 -22.27 -6.73 0.86
N ASN A 64 -21.36 -5.91 1.44
CA ASN A 64 -20.18 -5.37 0.76
C ASN A 64 -18.91 -5.56 1.58
N THR A 65 -18.75 -6.77 2.12
CA THR A 65 -17.69 -7.11 3.09
C THR A 65 -16.28 -6.83 2.55
N ALA A 66 -16.00 -7.11 1.27
CA ALA A 66 -14.67 -6.87 0.69
C ALA A 66 -14.28 -5.39 0.68
N TYR A 67 -15.18 -4.53 0.19
CA TYR A 67 -14.95 -3.09 0.18
C TYR A 67 -14.90 -2.53 1.60
N MET A 68 -15.84 -2.92 2.45
CA MET A 68 -15.90 -2.39 3.81
C MET A 68 -14.68 -2.79 4.63
N LYS A 69 -14.17 -4.03 4.51
CA LYS A 69 -12.94 -4.45 5.19
C LYS A 69 -11.68 -3.75 4.68
N GLN A 70 -11.66 -3.29 3.43
CA GLN A 70 -10.49 -2.60 2.88
C GLN A 70 -10.53 -1.08 3.08
N LYS A 71 -11.73 -0.48 3.00
CA LYS A 71 -11.92 0.97 2.92
C LYS A 71 -12.64 1.55 4.15
N CYS A 72 -13.33 0.71 4.92
CA CYS A 72 -14.11 1.09 6.10
C CYS A 72 -13.85 0.13 7.27
N ALA A 73 -12.62 -0.39 7.38
CA ALA A 73 -12.28 -1.47 8.30
C ALA A 73 -12.66 -1.18 9.77
N PRO A 74 -12.50 0.05 10.30
CA PRO A 74 -12.97 0.39 11.65
C PRO A 74 -14.48 0.32 11.81
N ALA A 75 -15.26 0.77 10.82
CA ALA A 75 -16.72 0.77 10.89
C ALA A 75 -17.29 -0.65 10.98
N CYS A 76 -16.61 -1.63 10.37
CA CYS A 76 -16.98 -3.04 10.46
C CYS A 76 -16.19 -3.83 11.51
N GLN A 77 -15.45 -3.15 12.40
CA GLN A 77 -14.64 -3.80 13.45
C GLN A 77 -13.74 -4.92 12.89
N SER A 78 -13.13 -4.62 11.74
CA SER A 78 -12.36 -5.56 10.93
C SER A 78 -10.94 -5.08 10.65
N CYS A 79 -10.49 -4.09 11.42
CA CYS A 79 -9.09 -4.08 11.84
C CYS A 79 -8.84 -5.43 12.57
#